data_AF-A0A7W6G314-F1
#
_entry.id   AF-A0A7W6G314-F1
#
_cell.length_a   1.000
_cell.length_b   1.000
_cell.length_c   1.000
_cell.angle_alpha   90.00
_cell.angle_beta   90.00
_cell.angle_gamma   90.00
#
_symmetry.space_group_name_H-M   'P 1'
#
loop_
_entity.id
_entity.type
_entity.pdbx_description
1 polymer ?
#
loop_
_entity_poly.entity_id
_entity_poly.type
_entity_poly.pdbx_seq_one_letter_code
_entity_poly.pdbx_strand_id
1 'polypeptide(L)'
;MIEYSRHGFCEALPEDIRETVEMMALEFLPETWPVRFVALLSMLEDITSKVEEVHRPYVVNNWVVIVSGLLEHLPRDLASPECLALMRHSVLDRFRQSHSTIAGRGAAERDLAA
;
A
#
# COMPACT_ATOMS: atom_id res chain seq x y z
N MET A 1 8.22 -0.41 -17.95
CA MET A 1 7.09 0.54 -18.13
C MET A 1 6.78 1.09 -16.76
N ILE A 2 6.87 2.41 -16.56
CA ILE A 2 6.68 3.04 -15.24
C ILE A 2 5.26 3.58 -15.15
N GLU A 3 4.50 3.11 -14.17
CA GLU A 3 3.13 3.57 -13.90
C GLU A 3 3.03 4.21 -12.52
N TYR A 4 2.29 5.32 -12.42
CA TYR A 4 1.91 5.95 -11.16
C TYR A 4 0.43 5.67 -10.90
N SER A 5 0.09 5.31 -9.66
CA SER A 5 -1.26 4.92 -9.29
C SER A 5 -1.76 5.79 -8.14
N ARG A 6 -2.38 6.94 -8.45
CA ARG A 6 -3.16 7.68 -7.45
C ARG A 6 -4.55 7.07 -7.34
N HIS A 7 -4.77 6.16 -6.39
CA HIS A 7 -6.06 5.48 -6.21
C HIS A 7 -6.77 5.84 -4.89
N GLY A 8 -6.28 6.84 -4.17
CA GLY A 8 -6.94 7.36 -2.98
C GLY A 8 -6.90 6.42 -1.78
N PHE A 9 -6.14 5.33 -1.85
CA PHE A 9 -5.94 4.45 -0.69
C PHE A 9 -5.26 5.21 0.43
N CYS A 10 -4.19 5.97 0.12
CA CYS A 10 -3.46 6.75 1.11
C CYS A 10 -4.34 7.80 1.81
N GLU A 11 -5.28 8.43 1.09
CA GLU A 11 -6.23 9.40 1.64
C GLU A 11 -7.29 8.75 2.55
N ALA A 12 -7.50 7.45 2.45
CA ALA A 12 -8.42 6.70 3.31
C ALA A 12 -7.73 6.18 4.59
N LEU A 13 -6.41 6.37 4.74
CA LEU A 13 -5.66 5.94 5.91
C LEU A 13 -5.81 6.95 7.07
N PRO A 14 -5.65 6.48 8.32
CA PRO A 14 -5.43 7.36 9.46
C PRO A 14 -4.27 8.34 9.23
N GLU A 15 -4.39 9.55 9.78
CA GLU A 15 -3.45 10.65 9.53
C GLU A 15 -2.00 10.30 9.89
N ASP A 16 -1.78 9.63 11.02
CA ASP A 16 -0.47 9.17 11.50
C ASP A 16 0.20 8.18 10.52
N ILE A 17 -0.61 7.29 9.93
CA ILE A 17 -0.13 6.33 8.94
C ILE A 17 0.16 7.02 7.61
N ARG A 18 -0.69 7.97 7.19
CA ARG A 18 -0.50 8.74 5.96
C ARG A 18 0.79 9.58 6.03
N GLU A 19 1.02 10.29 7.13
CA GLU A 19 2.25 11.06 7.34
C GLU A 19 3.50 10.17 7.27
N THR A 20 3.43 8.98 7.86
CA THR A 20 4.50 7.98 7.79
C THR A 20 4.77 7.54 6.35
N VAL A 21 3.72 7.25 5.58
CA VAL A 21 3.82 6.87 4.16
C VAL A 21 4.42 8.00 3.33
N GLU A 22 3.98 9.24 3.53
CA GLU A 22 4.48 10.39 2.78
C GLU A 22 5.96 10.66 3.07
N MET A 23 6.37 10.61 4.33
CA MET A 23 7.77 10.75 4.73
C MET A 23 8.65 9.67 4.08
N MET A 24 8.27 8.41 4.24
CA MET A 24 9.01 7.27 3.67
C MET A 24 9.03 7.31 2.14
N ALA A 25 7.94 7.76 1.49
CA ALA A 25 7.88 7.87 0.04
C ALA A 25 8.93 8.85 -0.50
N LEU A 26 9.15 9.98 0.19
CA LEU A 26 10.17 10.96 -0.19
C LEU A 26 11.58 10.36 -0.10
N GLU A 27 11.86 9.58 0.95
CA GLU A 27 13.14 8.90 1.16
C GLU A 27 13.37 7.79 0.14
N PHE A 28 12.32 7.04 -0.23
CA PHE A 28 12.45 5.93 -1.17
C PHE A 28 12.39 6.34 -2.65
N LEU A 29 11.88 7.53 -2.97
CA LEU A 29 11.76 8.00 -4.35
C LEU A 29 13.06 7.95 -5.16
N PRO A 30 14.24 8.39 -4.64
CA PRO A 30 15.50 8.32 -5.40
C PRO A 30 16.06 6.89 -5.53
N GLU A 31 15.58 5.94 -4.73
CA GLU A 31 16.17 4.61 -4.62
C GLU A 31 15.70 3.63 -5.71
N THR A 32 16.49 2.58 -5.93
CA THR A 32 16.10 1.47 -6.83
C THR A 32 15.18 0.46 -6.13
N TRP A 33 14.41 -0.31 -6.90
CA TRP A 33 13.52 -1.35 -6.33
C TRP A 33 14.23 -2.39 -5.46
N PRO A 34 15.42 -2.92 -5.81
CA PRO A 34 16.17 -3.80 -4.92
C PRO A 34 16.50 -3.15 -3.56
N VAL A 35 16.91 -1.88 -3.57
CA VAL A 35 17.24 -1.14 -2.34
C VAL A 35 15.98 -0.91 -1.49
N ARG A 36 14.89 -0.43 -2.11
CA ARG A 36 13.59 -0.24 -1.44
C ARG A 36 13.10 -1.54 -0.80
N PHE A 37 13.20 -2.66 -1.52
CA PHE A 37 12.72 -3.95 -1.05
C PHE A 37 13.48 -4.45 0.17
N VAL A 38 14.81 -4.42 0.12
CA VAL A 38 15.65 -4.81 1.26
C VAL A 38 15.36 -3.90 2.45
N ALA A 39 15.31 -2.58 2.25
CA ALA A 39 15.04 -1.63 3.32
C ALA A 39 13.68 -1.91 3.99
N LEU A 40 12.62 -2.11 3.21
CA LEU A 40 11.29 -2.41 3.73
C LEU A 40 11.24 -3.73 4.52
N LEU A 41 11.94 -4.77 4.06
CA LEU A 41 12.02 -6.04 4.79
C LEU A 41 12.83 -5.90 6.07
N SER A 42 13.96 -5.19 6.04
CA SER A 42 14.79 -4.94 7.23
C SER A 42 14.05 -4.12 8.28
N MET A 43 13.27 -3.11 7.87
CA MET A 43 12.41 -2.35 8.79
C MET A 43 11.35 -3.24 9.43
N LEU A 44 10.69 -4.11 8.66
CA LEU A 44 9.72 -5.06 9.21
C LEU A 44 10.37 -6.03 10.22
N GLU A 45 11.53 -6.58 9.88
CA GLU A 45 12.28 -7.47 10.76
C GLU A 45 12.65 -6.76 12.08
N ASP A 46 13.19 -5.54 11.99
CA ASP A 46 13.54 -4.74 13.15
C ASP A 46 12.32 -4.44 14.05
N ILE A 47 11.19 -4.01 13.47
CA ILE A 47 9.97 -3.73 14.23
C ILE A 47 9.41 -5.02 14.87
N THR A 48 9.38 -6.13 14.13
CA THR A 48 8.84 -7.40 14.64
C THR A 48 9.74 -8.05 15.69
N SER A 49 11.05 -7.77 15.68
CA SER A 49 12.00 -8.21 16.71
C SER A 49 11.79 -7.54 18.06
N LYS A 50 11.19 -6.34 18.06
CA LYS A 50 10.98 -5.49 19.25
C LYS A 50 9.66 -5.74 19.97
N VAL A 51 8.80 -6.60 19.42
CA VAL A 51 7.47 -6.89 19.99
C VAL A 51 7.34 -8.34 20.39
N GLU A 52 6.47 -8.60 21.36
CA GLU A 52 6.12 -9.97 21.75
C GLU A 52 5.48 -10.74 20.60
N GLU A 53 5.66 -12.07 20.58
CA GLU A 53 5.18 -12.92 19.48
C GLU A 53 3.67 -12.78 19.24
N VAL A 54 2.89 -12.59 20.31
CA VAL A 54 1.44 -12.40 20.26
C VAL A 54 1.03 -11.14 19.47
N HIS A 55 1.89 -10.12 19.42
CA HIS A 55 1.62 -8.85 18.73
C HIS A 55 2.17 -8.81 17.29
N ARG A 56 3.04 -9.75 16.91
CA ARG A 56 3.64 -9.79 15.55
C ARG A 56 2.62 -9.79 14.42
N PRO A 57 1.51 -10.56 14.46
CA PRO A 57 0.53 -10.54 13.36
C PRO A 57 -0.08 -9.16 13.14
N TYR A 58 -0.32 -8.40 14.21
CA TYR A 58 -0.85 -7.03 14.13
C TYR A 58 0.17 -6.07 13.50
N VAL A 59 1.43 -6.16 13.93
CA VAL A 59 2.53 -5.36 13.36
C VAL A 59 2.71 -5.64 11.87
N VAL A 60 2.72 -6.92 11.47
CA VAL A 60 2.85 -7.32 10.07
C VAL A 60 1.68 -6.78 9.24
N ASN A 61 0.44 -6.85 9.76
CA ASN A 61 -0.72 -6.31 9.05
C ASN A 61 -0.62 -4.79 8.86
N ASN A 62 -0.23 -4.03 9.89
CA ASN A 62 -0.04 -2.59 9.77
C ASN A 62 1.09 -2.26 8.80
N TRP A 63 2.16 -3.04 8.79
CA TRP A 63 3.24 -2.88 7.82
C TRP A 63 2.78 -3.07 6.38
N VAL A 64 1.95 -4.08 6.12
CA VAL A 64 1.35 -4.28 4.78
C VAL A 64 0.51 -3.08 4.34
N VAL A 65 -0.18 -2.41 5.26
CA VAL A 65 -0.92 -1.17 4.98
C VAL A 65 0.04 -0.04 4.59
N ILE A 66 1.12 0.16 5.35
CA ILE A 66 2.14 1.18 5.03
C ILE A 66 2.77 0.92 3.65
N VAL A 67 3.23 -0.31 3.40
CA VAL A 67 3.81 -0.70 2.11
C VAL A 67 2.81 -0.49 0.97
N SER A 68 1.54 -0.82 1.17
CA SER A 68 0.49 -0.58 0.17
C SER A 68 0.31 0.90 -0.12
N GLY A 69 0.37 1.76 0.90
CA GLY A 69 0.37 3.22 0.73
C GLY A 69 1.58 3.67 -0.09
N LEU A 70 2.79 3.22 0.25
CA LEU A 70 4.01 3.56 -0.49
C LEU A 70 3.93 3.20 -1.98
N LEU A 71 3.32 2.07 -2.32
CA LEU A 71 3.14 1.64 -3.72
C LEU A 71 2.20 2.54 -4.54
N GLU A 72 1.44 3.46 -3.91
CA GLU A 72 0.72 4.53 -4.62
C GLU A 72 1.63 5.70 -5.01
N HIS A 73 2.63 5.99 -4.17
CA HIS A 73 3.53 7.13 -4.34
C HIS A 73 4.81 6.80 -5.12
N LEU A 74 5.20 5.53 -5.17
CA LEU A 74 6.41 5.07 -5.84
C LEU A 74 6.17 4.67 -7.31
N PRO A 75 7.14 4.93 -8.22
CA PRO A 75 7.05 4.53 -9.61
C PRO A 75 7.07 3.01 -9.74
N ARG A 76 5.98 2.41 -10.24
CA ARG A 76 5.87 0.97 -10.42
C ARG A 76 6.79 0.51 -11.54
N ASP A 77 7.53 -0.57 -11.33
CA ASP A 77 8.32 -1.21 -12.38
C ASP A 77 7.92 -2.68 -12.52
N LEU A 78 7.12 -2.96 -13.55
CA LEU A 78 6.65 -4.32 -13.83
C LEU A 78 7.76 -5.28 -14.29
N ALA A 79 8.96 -4.78 -14.59
CA ALA A 79 10.13 -5.60 -14.89
C ALA A 79 10.94 -5.97 -13.64
N SER A 80 10.74 -5.29 -12.52
CA SER A 80 11.42 -5.58 -11.26
C SER A 80 10.69 -6.69 -10.49
N PRO A 81 11.37 -7.82 -10.18
CA PRO A 81 10.76 -8.87 -9.37
C PRO A 81 10.40 -8.38 -7.95
N GLU A 82 11.16 -7.43 -7.40
CA GLU A 82 10.90 -6.85 -6.09
C GLU A 82 9.63 -5.99 -6.08
N CYS A 83 9.43 -5.16 -7.11
CA CYS A 83 8.20 -4.40 -7.27
C CYS A 83 6.99 -5.34 -7.39
N LEU A 84 7.11 -6.39 -8.21
CA LEU A 84 6.03 -7.38 -8.39
C LEU A 84 5.72 -8.12 -7.08
N ALA A 85 6.74 -8.48 -6.30
CA ALA A 85 6.57 -9.14 -5.02
C ALA A 85 5.77 -8.26 -4.04
N LEU A 86 6.13 -6.99 -3.90
CA LEU A 86 5.42 -6.06 -3.01
C LEU A 86 3.98 -5.82 -3.49
N MET A 87 3.76 -5.63 -4.79
CA MET A 87 2.40 -5.45 -5.32
C MET A 87 1.50 -6.66 -5.09
N ARG A 88 2.02 -7.89 -5.23
CA ARG A 88 1.25 -9.13 -5.02
C ARG A 88 0.70 -9.25 -3.60
N HIS A 89 1.41 -8.69 -2.63
CA HIS A 89 1.01 -8.69 -1.23
C HIS A 89 0.31 -7.39 -0.80
N SER A 90 0.19 -6.42 -1.70
CA SER A 90 -0.49 -5.15 -1.42
C SER A 90 -2.02 -5.35 -1.32
N VAL A 91 -2.66 -4.51 -0.50
CA VAL A 91 -4.13 -4.50 -0.38
C VAL A 91 -4.80 -3.57 -1.38
N LEU A 92 -4.02 -2.88 -2.24
CA LEU A 92 -4.51 -1.90 -3.21
C LEU A 92 -5.56 -2.50 -4.16
N ASP A 93 -5.34 -3.71 -4.65
CA ASP A 93 -6.28 -4.33 -5.58
C ASP A 93 -7.60 -4.73 -4.91
N ARG A 94 -7.56 -5.13 -3.63
CA ARG A 94 -8.77 -5.40 -2.84
C ARG A 94 -9.54 -4.11 -2.56
N PHE A 95 -8.83 -3.04 -2.23
CA PHE A 95 -9.41 -1.71 -2.04
C PHE A 95 -10.08 -1.19 -3.32
N ARG A 96 -9.44 -1.36 -4.47
CA ARG A 96 -10.02 -1.00 -5.78
C ARG A 96 -11.31 -1.75 -6.07
N GLN A 97 -11.35 -3.05 -5.77
CA GLN A 97 -12.54 -3.88 -5.96
C GLN A 97 -13.70 -3.49 -5.02
N SER A 98 -13.41 -3.13 -3.77
CA SER A 98 -14.45 -2.69 -2.84
C SER A 98 -15.03 -1.32 -3.22
N HIS A 99 -14.18 -0.37 -3.64
CA HIS A 99 -14.62 0.97 -4.05
C HIS A 99 -15.37 0.97 -5.40
N SER A 100 -15.01 0.10 -6.35
CA SER A 100 -15.78 -0.03 -7.61
C SER A 100 -17.15 -0.67 -7.38
N THR A 101 -17.27 -1.58 -6.41
CA THR A 101 -18.55 -2.22 -6.05
C THR A 101 -19.51 -1.23 -5.39
N ILE A 102 -19.01 -0.29 -4.60
CA ILE A 102 -19.82 0.78 -3.98
C ILE A 102 -20.29 1.79 -5.04
N ALA A 103 -19.44 2.17 -5.99
CA ALA A 103 -19.81 3.05 -7.10
C ALA A 103 -20.90 2.42 -8.01
N GLY A 104 -20.88 1.11 -8.21
CA GLY A 104 -21.91 0.39 -8.97
C GLY A 104 -23.28 0.32 -8.28
N ARG A 105 -23.32 0.37 -6.94
CA ARG A 105 -24.58 0.29 -6.18
C ARG A 105 -25.37 1.59 -6.18
N GLY A 106 -24.69 2.74 -6.19
CA GLY A 106 -25.32 4.07 -6.28
C GLY A 106 -25.88 4.41 -7.67
N ALA A 107 -25.42 3.74 -8.73
CA ALA A 107 -26.00 3.88 -10.07
C ALA A 107 -27.32 3.10 -10.22
N ALA A 108 -27.39 1.89 -9.67
CA ALA A 108 -28.58 1.04 -9.75
C ALA A 108 -29.80 1.57 -8.96
N GLU A 109 -29.59 2.35 -7.89
CA GLU A 109 -30.70 2.98 -7.14
C GLU A 109 -31.26 4.23 -7.81
N ARG A 110 -30.53 4.85 -8.76
CA ARG A 110 -31.04 6.02 -9.52
C ARG A 110 -31.91 5.63 -10.71
N ASP A 111 -31.67 4.45 -11.31
CA ASP A 111 -32.49 3.95 -12.42
C ASP A 111 -33.83 3.33 -11.98
N LEU A 112 -34.01 3.05 -10.69
CA LEU A 112 -35.30 2.58 -10.14
C LEU A 112 -36.21 3.72 -9.65
N ALA A 113 -35.73 4.96 -9.69
CA ALA A 113 -36.43 6.16 -9.24
C ALA A 113 -36.78 7.15 -10.38
N ALA A 114 -36.61 6.74 -11.64
CA ALA A 114 -37.00 7.48 -12.85
C ALA A 114 -38.12 6.72 -13.60
#